data_AF-A0A848YHN6-F1
#
_entry.id   AF-A0A848YHN6-F1
#
_cell.length_a   1.000
_cell.length_b   1.000
_cell.length_c   1.000
_cell.angle_alpha   90.00
_cell.angle_beta   90.00
_cell.angle_gamma   90.00
#
_symmetry.space_group_name_H-M   'P 1'
#
loop_
_entity.id
_entity.type
_entity.pdbx_description
1 polymer ?
#
loop_
_entity_poly.entity_id
_entity_poly.type
_entity_poly.pdbx_seq_one_letter_code
_entity_poly.pdbx_strand_id
1 'polypeptide(L)'
;MSEHEHGSAERESKDRYWTANIRLLFTLMAIWFTVSFGAGILFRDWLDQFMLGGYPLGFWFAQQGSIYTFIALIFFYNWRIHKIEQSFDLDDDDEVAARMEGEAD
;
A
#
# COMPACT_ATOMS: atom_id res chain seq x y z
N MET A 1 13.58 -37.03 16.58
CA MET A 1 12.23 -36.45 16.77
C MET A 1 12.41 -34.96 17.03
N SER A 2 12.80 -34.21 16.01
CA SER A 2 13.10 -32.76 16.09
C SER A 2 13.09 -32.05 14.72
N GLU A 3 12.62 -32.71 13.65
CA GLU A 3 12.63 -32.14 12.28
C GLU A 3 11.26 -31.58 11.83
N HIS A 4 10.22 -31.68 12.67
CA HIS A 4 8.85 -31.30 12.27
C HIS A 4 8.39 -29.91 12.71
N GLU A 5 9.15 -29.19 13.54
CA GLU A 5 8.73 -27.86 14.04
C GLU A 5 9.22 -26.68 13.17
N HIS A 6 10.29 -26.85 12.38
CA HIS A 6 10.78 -25.78 11.50
C HIS A 6 9.87 -25.51 10.28
N GLY A 7 9.10 -26.51 9.85
CA GLY A 7 8.27 -26.40 8.65
C GLY A 7 6.96 -25.61 8.83
N SER A 8 6.49 -25.39 10.06
CA SER A 8 5.24 -24.63 10.33
C SER A 8 5.49 -23.13 10.42
N ALA A 9 6.53 -22.70 11.16
CA ALA A 9 6.85 -21.28 11.35
C ALA A 9 7.27 -20.58 10.03
N GLU A 10 8.03 -21.26 9.16
CA GLU A 10 8.38 -20.71 7.84
C GLU A 10 7.17 -20.55 6.90
N ARG A 11 6.16 -21.43 7.03
CA ARG A 11 4.94 -21.36 6.20
C ARG A 11 4.03 -20.22 6.68
N GLU A 12 3.87 -20.08 7.98
CA GLU A 12 3.05 -19.02 8.59
C GLU A 12 3.61 -17.62 8.27
N SER A 13 4.94 -17.46 8.31
CA SER A 13 5.61 -16.22 7.92
C SER A 13 5.42 -15.88 6.43
N LYS A 14 5.46 -16.89 5.54
CA LYS A 14 5.25 -16.70 4.10
C LYS A 14 3.80 -16.30 3.76
N ASP A 15 2.82 -16.86 4.46
CA ASP A 15 1.40 -16.56 4.24
C ASP A 15 1.02 -15.14 4.67
N ARG A 16 1.60 -14.65 5.79
CA ARG A 16 1.42 -13.25 6.23
C ARG A 16 2.01 -12.26 5.22
N TYR A 17 3.20 -12.55 4.70
CA TYR A 17 3.86 -11.72 3.68
C TYR A 17 3.07 -11.68 2.36
N TRP A 18 2.58 -12.83 1.92
CA TRP A 18 1.76 -12.95 0.72
C TRP A 18 0.47 -12.13 0.83
N THR A 19 -0.21 -12.24 1.96
CA THR A 19 -1.45 -11.49 2.24
C THR A 19 -1.18 -9.97 2.29
N ALA A 20 -0.06 -9.54 2.87
CA ALA A 20 0.33 -8.13 2.90
C ALA A 20 0.56 -7.57 1.49
N ASN A 21 1.24 -8.33 0.63
CA ASN A 21 1.49 -7.95 -0.76
C ASN A 21 0.19 -7.86 -1.57
N ILE A 22 -0.73 -8.83 -1.41
CA ILE A 22 -2.06 -8.77 -2.04
C ILE A 22 -2.84 -7.54 -1.57
N ARG A 23 -2.78 -7.21 -0.28
CA ARG A 23 -3.46 -6.01 0.26
C ARG A 23 -2.85 -4.71 -0.29
N LEU A 24 -1.54 -4.67 -0.52
CA LEU A 24 -0.88 -3.55 -1.21
C LEU A 24 -1.36 -3.44 -2.66
N LEU A 25 -1.36 -4.53 -3.41
CA LEU A 25 -1.87 -4.58 -4.79
C LEU A 25 -3.32 -4.12 -4.88
N PHE A 26 -4.18 -4.60 -3.99
CA PHE A 26 -5.59 -4.21 -3.96
C PHE A 26 -5.77 -2.72 -3.66
N THR A 27 -4.95 -2.17 -2.75
CA THR A 27 -4.97 -0.73 -2.44
C THR A 27 -4.50 0.09 -3.64
N LEU A 28 -3.45 -0.35 -4.32
CA LEU A 28 -2.92 0.31 -5.51
C LEU A 28 -3.96 0.32 -6.64
N MET A 29 -4.67 -0.79 -6.83
CA MET A 29 -5.77 -0.90 -7.79
C MET A 29 -6.97 -0.02 -7.41
N ALA A 30 -7.33 0.04 -6.13
CA ALA A 30 -8.40 0.90 -5.66
C ALA A 30 -8.08 2.38 -5.89
N ILE A 31 -6.87 2.83 -5.55
CA ILE A 31 -6.42 4.21 -5.80
C ILE A 31 -6.36 4.49 -7.29
N TRP A 32 -5.78 3.58 -8.07
CA TRP A 32 -5.72 3.73 -9.51
C TRP A 32 -7.12 3.87 -10.13
N PHE A 33 -8.09 3.10 -9.65
CA PHE A 33 -9.49 3.20 -10.05
C PHE A 33 -10.11 4.53 -9.61
N THR A 34 -9.94 4.93 -8.35
CA THR A 34 -10.44 6.22 -7.83
C THR A 34 -9.84 7.41 -8.57
N VAL A 35 -8.56 7.38 -8.93
CA VAL A 35 -7.95 8.47 -9.70
C VAL A 35 -8.46 8.44 -11.14
N SER A 36 -8.47 7.28 -11.80
CA SER A 36 -8.96 7.18 -13.19
C SER A 36 -10.43 7.59 -13.32
N PHE A 37 -11.28 7.18 -12.37
CA PHE A 37 -12.72 7.44 -12.38
C PHE A 37 -13.08 8.80 -11.74
N GLY A 38 -12.50 9.10 -10.58
CA GLY A 38 -12.75 10.33 -9.82
C GLY A 38 -12.10 11.56 -10.44
N ALA A 39 -10.84 11.48 -10.88
CA ALA A 39 -10.20 12.59 -11.59
C ALA A 39 -10.73 12.76 -13.01
N GLY A 40 -11.11 11.66 -13.67
CA GLY A 40 -11.59 11.67 -15.05
C GLY A 40 -13.02 12.17 -15.24
N ILE A 41 -13.95 11.87 -14.31
CA ILE A 41 -15.38 12.21 -14.43
C ILE A 41 -15.81 13.26 -13.41
N LEU A 42 -15.53 13.07 -12.12
CA LEU A 42 -16.06 13.94 -11.06
C LEU A 42 -15.31 15.27 -10.98
N PHE A 43 -14.00 15.22 -11.14
CA PHE A 43 -13.12 16.39 -11.04
C PHE A 43 -12.92 17.10 -12.37
N ARG A 44 -13.30 16.51 -13.52
CA ARG A 44 -13.18 17.16 -14.83
C ARG A 44 -13.94 18.48 -14.87
N ASP A 45 -15.21 18.48 -14.47
CA ASP A 45 -16.05 19.69 -14.47
C ASP A 45 -15.56 20.76 -13.49
N TRP A 46 -14.94 20.34 -12.37
CA TRP A 46 -14.37 21.28 -11.39
C TRP A 46 -13.00 21.83 -11.85
N LEU A 47 -12.16 21.00 -12.48
CA LEU A 47 -10.87 21.41 -13.02
C LEU A 47 -11.02 22.31 -14.24
N ASP A 48 -12.05 22.13 -15.06
CA ASP A 48 -12.31 22.99 -16.23
C ASP A 48 -12.59 24.45 -15.85
N GLN A 49 -12.96 24.73 -14.59
CA GLN A 49 -13.08 26.11 -14.09
C GLN A 49 -11.73 26.80 -13.93
N PHE A 50 -10.64 26.03 -13.80
CA PHE A 50 -9.30 26.56 -13.66
C PHE A 50 -8.57 26.49 -15.01
N MET A 51 -8.37 27.65 -15.64
CA MET A 51 -7.63 27.74 -16.89
C MET A 51 -6.14 27.95 -16.60
N LEU A 52 -5.32 26.93 -16.84
CA LEU A 52 -3.86 27.05 -16.79
C LEU A 52 -3.36 27.45 -18.18
N GLY A 53 -2.93 28.71 -18.33
CA GLY A 53 -2.31 29.19 -19.58
C GLY A 53 -3.25 29.18 -20.80
N GLY A 54 -4.56 29.28 -20.60
CA GLY A 54 -5.56 29.34 -21.68
C GLY A 54 -6.16 27.99 -22.11
N TYR A 55 -5.74 26.88 -21.49
CA TYR A 55 -6.35 25.56 -21.69
C TYR A 55 -7.03 25.05 -20.41
N PRO A 56 -8.14 24.30 -20.54
CA PRO A 56 -8.81 23.70 -19.40
C PRO A 56 -7.90 22.71 -18.67
N LEU A 57 -7.84 22.78 -17.34
CA LEU A 57 -7.04 21.87 -16.52
C LEU A 57 -7.46 20.41 -16.67
N GLY A 58 -8.74 20.16 -16.95
CA GLY A 58 -9.27 18.83 -17.25
C GLY A 58 -8.62 18.21 -18.50
N PHE A 59 -8.34 19.03 -19.52
CA PHE A 59 -7.65 18.59 -20.73
C PHE A 59 -6.16 18.32 -20.48
N TRP A 60 -5.49 19.16 -19.71
CA TRP A 60 -4.09 18.95 -19.32
C TRP A 60 -3.92 17.68 -18.48
N PHE A 61 -4.85 17.42 -17.56
CA PHE A 61 -4.85 16.21 -16.75
C PHE A 61 -5.13 14.95 -17.60
N ALA A 62 -5.92 15.06 -18.67
CA ALA A 62 -6.09 13.94 -19.60
C ALA A 62 -4.78 13.56 -20.32
N GLN A 63 -3.88 14.53 -20.57
CA GLN A 63 -2.62 14.30 -21.29
C GLN A 63 -1.45 13.95 -20.36
N GLN A 64 -1.27 14.69 -19.27
CA GLN A 64 -0.14 14.55 -18.34
C GLN A 64 -0.56 14.07 -16.95
N GLY A 65 -1.85 13.96 -16.66
CA GLY A 65 -2.33 13.53 -15.33
C GLY A 65 -1.93 12.09 -15.00
N SER A 66 -1.70 11.23 -16.00
CA SER A 66 -1.26 9.85 -15.76
C SER A 66 0.13 9.76 -15.13
N ILE A 67 1.07 10.62 -15.53
CA ILE A 67 2.42 10.63 -14.95
C ILE A 67 2.39 11.15 -13.49
N TYR A 68 1.59 12.17 -13.20
CA TYR A 68 1.42 12.66 -11.82
C TYR A 68 0.71 11.64 -10.93
N THR A 69 -0.31 10.97 -11.47
CA THR A 69 -0.97 9.84 -10.80
C THR A 69 0.04 8.76 -10.48
N PHE A 70 0.88 8.39 -11.43
CA PHE A 70 1.91 7.38 -11.25
C PHE A 70 2.90 7.74 -10.14
N ILE A 71 3.39 8.97 -10.10
CA ILE A 71 4.28 9.45 -9.02
C ILE A 71 3.57 9.41 -7.66
N ALA A 72 2.32 9.85 -7.58
CA ALA A 72 1.54 9.79 -6.34
C ALA A 72 1.33 8.34 -5.85
N LEU A 73 1.11 7.39 -6.77
CA LEU A 73 1.03 5.97 -6.44
C LEU A 73 2.36 5.44 -5.87
N ILE A 74 3.50 5.86 -6.41
CA ILE A 74 4.83 5.45 -5.89
C ILE A 74 5.04 5.94 -4.46
N PHE A 75 4.71 7.22 -4.18
CA PHE A 75 4.78 7.77 -2.83
C PHE A 75 3.82 7.04 -1.87
N PHE A 76 2.59 6.80 -2.32
CA PHE A 76 1.61 6.09 -1.52
C PHE A 76 2.06 4.66 -1.17
N TYR A 77 2.61 3.93 -2.14
CA TYR A 77 3.19 2.61 -1.92
C TYR A 77 4.31 2.65 -0.87
N ASN A 78 5.27 3.58 -1.01
CA ASN A 78 6.39 3.74 -0.06
C ASN A 78 5.91 4.07 1.36
N TRP A 79 4.86 4.88 1.50
CA TRP A 79 4.30 5.19 2.81
C TRP A 79 3.55 3.99 3.41
N ARG A 80 2.80 3.24 2.58
CA ARG A 80 2.04 2.08 3.06
C ARG A 80 2.92 0.91 3.45
N ILE A 81 4.05 0.70 2.77
CA ILE A 81 4.98 -0.38 3.15
C ILE A 81 5.66 -0.07 4.49
N HIS A 82 6.14 1.17 4.71
CA HIS A 82 6.65 1.61 6.01
C HIS A 82 5.64 1.41 7.13
N LYS A 83 4.35 1.66 6.88
CA LYS A 83 3.30 1.45 7.88
C LYS A 83 3.04 -0.04 8.17
N ILE A 84 3.18 -0.91 7.17
CA ILE A 84 3.09 -2.38 7.38
C ILE A 84 4.27 -2.84 8.22
N GLU A 85 5.47 -2.41 7.85
CA GLU A 85 6.73 -2.76 8.53
C GLU A 85 6.70 -2.37 10.00
N GLN A 86 6.25 -1.15 10.31
CA GLN A 86 6.10 -0.67 11.69
C GLN A 86 5.08 -1.47 12.52
N SER A 87 4.10 -2.11 11.86
CA SER A 87 3.10 -2.93 12.57
C SER A 87 3.57 -4.37 12.79
N PHE A 88 4.53 -4.84 11.99
CA PHE A 88 5.06 -6.20 12.06
C PHE A 88 6.26 -6.30 13.00
N ASP A 89 7.08 -5.25 13.08
CA ASP A 89 8.21 -5.12 14.02
C ASP A 89 7.76 -5.22 15.49
N LEU A 90 6.54 -4.77 15.79
CA LEU A 90 5.95 -4.86 17.13
C LEU A 90 5.47 -6.28 17.49
N ASP A 91 4.97 -7.04 16.52
CA ASP A 91 4.46 -8.40 16.77
C ASP A 91 5.61 -9.38 17.06
N ASP A 92 6.77 -9.22 16.40
CA ASP A 92 7.92 -10.11 16.59
C ASP A 92 8.62 -9.88 17.94
N ASP A 93 8.72 -8.63 18.40
CA ASP A 93 9.32 -8.29 19.71
C ASP A 93 8.46 -8.76 20.90
N ASP A 94 7.13 -8.64 20.80
CA ASP A 94 6.20 -9.08 21.84
C ASP A 94 6.14 -10.62 21.96
N GLU A 95 6.23 -11.36 20.85
CA GLU A 95 6.28 -12.83 20.86
C GLU A 95 7.61 -13.36 21.44
N VAL A 96 8.73 -12.71 21.10
CA VAL A 96 10.05 -13.06 21.66
C VAL A 96 10.13 -12.74 23.15
N ALA A 97 9.60 -11.59 23.58
CA ALA A 97 9.52 -11.22 25.00
C ALA A 97 8.66 -12.22 25.80
N ALA A 98 7.50 -12.59 25.28
CA ALA A 98 6.63 -13.58 25.91
C ALA A 98 7.26 -14.98 25.98
N ARG A 99 8.04 -15.39 24.97
CA ARG A 99 8.81 -16.65 25.00
C ARG A 99 9.95 -16.61 26.02
N MET A 100 10.63 -15.47 26.19
CA MET A 100 11.69 -15.33 27.19
C MET A 100 11.14 -15.30 28.63
N GLU A 101 9.96 -14.71 28.85
CA GLU A 101 9.30 -14.76 30.16
C GLU A 101 8.79 -16.17 30.50
N GLY A 102 8.31 -16.93 29.50
CA GLY A 102 7.79 -18.30 29.70
C GLY A 102 8.85 -19.36 29.95
N GLU A 103 10.11 -19.14 29.57
CA GLU A 103 11.22 -20.09 29.79
C GLU A 103 12.00 -19.81 31.11
N ALA A 104 11.63 -18.75 31.84
CA ALA A 104 12.27 -18.34 33.08
C ALA A 104 11.54 -18.79 34.37
N ASP A 105 10.42 -19.52 34.26
CA ASP A 105 9.63 -20.12 35.36
C ASP A 105 9.76 -21.64 35.40
#